data_AF-A0ABD1AXW1-F1
#
_entry.id   AF-A0ABD1AXW1-F1
#
_cell.length_a   1.000
_cell.length_b   1.000
_cell.length_c   1.000
_cell.angle_alpha   90.00
_cell.angle_beta   90.00
_cell.angle_gamma   90.00
#
_symmetry.space_group_name_H-M   'P 1'
#
loop_
_entity.id
_entity.type
_entity.pdbx_description
1 polymer ?
#
loop_
_entity_poly.entity_id
_entity_poly.type
_entity_poly.pdbx_seq_one_letter_code
_entity_poly.pdbx_strand_id
1 'polypeptide(L)'
;MRWMRLKEISIASCKDVPFRSQKYLVPSGNEELFLVEGTIPDADVIDFGRLTCRVSRLDEEAREWVVVSDLGDRVLFIGEHGNVSCSGKELPDGCGVSGNSMLFTDWPGHEIYFCKYGVETEYAEDDLNFWRLSREYGASVLNKSPPVVALRIED
;
A
#
# COMPACT_ATOMS: atom_id res chain seq x y z
N MET A 1 8.58 -25.87 13.27
CA MET A 1 8.05 -24.67 12.60
C MET A 1 7.16 -25.12 11.46
N ARG A 2 5.86 -24.80 11.49
CA ARG A 2 4.85 -25.28 10.53
C ARG A 2 4.40 -24.08 9.69
N TRP A 3 4.74 -24.09 8.42
CA TRP A 3 4.37 -23.04 7.47
C TRP A 3 2.88 -23.17 7.13
N MET A 4 2.14 -22.07 7.15
CA MET A 4 0.76 -22.01 6.68
C MET A 4 0.75 -21.74 5.17
N ARG A 5 0.02 -22.57 4.41
CA ARG A 5 -0.24 -22.35 2.98
C ARG A 5 -1.27 -21.24 2.83
N LEU A 6 -0.89 -20.14 2.21
CA LEU A 6 -1.83 -19.13 1.71
C LEU A 6 -2.65 -19.74 0.57
N LYS A 7 -3.98 -19.61 0.62
CA LYS A 7 -4.86 -19.93 -0.51
C LYS A 7 -4.74 -18.79 -1.52
N GLU A 8 -4.58 -19.15 -2.80
CA GLU A 8 -4.66 -18.19 -3.91
C GLU A 8 -6.07 -17.58 -3.92
N ILE A 9 -6.14 -16.25 -3.82
CA ILE A 9 -7.37 -15.49 -3.97
C ILE A 9 -7.44 -15.09 -5.45
N SER A 10 -8.39 -15.63 -6.19
CA SER A 10 -8.61 -15.31 -7.60
C SER A 10 -9.29 -13.95 -7.73
N ILE A 11 -8.64 -13.00 -8.41
CA ILE A 11 -9.22 -11.69 -8.73
C ILE A 11 -9.90 -11.79 -10.10
N ALA A 12 -11.15 -11.32 -10.20
CA ALA A 12 -11.91 -11.30 -11.44
C ALA A 12 -11.34 -10.26 -12.43
N SER A 13 -11.29 -10.67 -13.70
CA SER A 13 -10.53 -10.06 -14.80
C SER A 13 -11.31 -8.97 -15.55
N CYS A 14 -10.64 -7.85 -15.83
CA CYS A 14 -10.88 -7.04 -17.02
C CYS A 14 -9.76 -7.33 -18.03
N LYS A 15 -10.09 -8.18 -19.03
CA LYS A 15 -9.35 -8.65 -20.23
C LYS A 15 -7.83 -8.38 -20.33
N ASP A 16 -7.09 -9.49 -20.26
CA ASP A 16 -5.85 -9.82 -21.00
C ASP A 16 -4.54 -9.04 -20.76
N VAL A 17 -4.38 -8.37 -19.62
CA VAL A 17 -3.03 -7.99 -19.15
C VAL A 17 -2.68 -8.90 -17.97
N PRO A 18 -1.57 -9.68 -18.01
CA PRO A 18 -1.10 -10.38 -16.82
C PRO A 18 -0.87 -9.35 -15.71
N PHE A 19 -1.11 -9.68 -14.45
CA PHE A 19 -0.75 -8.80 -13.35
C PHE A 19 0.31 -9.49 -12.51
N ARG A 20 1.34 -8.74 -12.09
CA ARG A 20 2.27 -9.22 -11.07
C ARG A 20 1.77 -8.78 -9.71
N SER A 21 1.66 -9.75 -8.80
CA SER A 21 1.30 -9.50 -7.41
C SER A 21 2.56 -9.39 -6.56
N GLN A 22 2.66 -8.32 -5.78
CA GLN A 22 3.67 -8.16 -4.74
C GLN A 22 3.00 -8.21 -3.37
N LYS A 23 3.64 -8.84 -2.38
CA LYS A 23 3.08 -9.03 -1.04
C LYS A 23 4.02 -8.48 0.01
N TYR A 24 3.48 -7.69 0.92
CA TYR A 24 4.22 -7.02 1.98
C TYR A 24 3.57 -7.31 3.31
N LEU A 25 4.38 -7.75 4.28
CA LEU A 25 3.96 -7.85 5.68
C LEU A 25 4.41 -6.60 6.41
N VAL A 26 3.48 -5.91 7.05
CA VAL A 26 3.71 -4.66 7.76
C VAL A 26 3.32 -4.84 9.23
N PRO A 27 4.28 -5.00 10.15
CA PRO A 27 3.99 -5.02 11.58
C PRO A 27 3.58 -3.62 12.03
N SER A 28 2.60 -3.55 12.94
CA SER A 28 2.13 -2.30 13.52
C SER A 28 2.02 -2.40 15.04
N GLY A 29 3.02 -1.86 15.73
CA GLY A 29 3.21 -2.12 17.16
C GLY A 29 3.53 -3.60 17.41
N ASN A 30 3.03 -4.14 18.52
CA ASN A 30 3.34 -5.51 18.97
C ASN A 30 2.25 -6.54 18.66
N GLU A 31 1.04 -6.09 18.31
CA GLU A 31 -0.16 -6.95 18.27
C GLU A 31 -0.85 -6.98 16.91
N GLU A 32 -0.53 -6.04 16.01
CA GLU A 32 -1.18 -5.99 14.69
C GLU A 32 -0.18 -6.29 13.57
N LEU A 33 -0.65 -7.05 12.59
CA LEU A 33 0.08 -7.36 11.37
C LEU A 33 -0.83 -7.15 10.16
N PHE A 34 -0.36 -6.40 9.18
CA PHE A 34 -1.05 -6.16 7.93
C PHE A 34 -0.36 -6.92 6.78
N LEU A 35 -1.16 -7.48 5.89
CA LEU A 35 -0.74 -7.99 4.59
C LEU A 35 -1.24 -7.02 3.51
N VAL A 36 -0.30 -6.42 2.79
CA VAL A 36 -0.58 -5.54 1.67
C VAL A 36 -0.23 -6.27 0.38
N GLU A 37 -1.21 -6.43 -0.50
CA GLU A 37 -1.06 -7.09 -1.79
C GLU A 37 -1.18 -6.03 -2.90
N GLY A 38 -0.06 -5.68 -3.51
CA GLY A 38 0.01 -4.78 -4.66
C GLY A 38 -0.23 -5.54 -5.96
N THR A 39 -1.05 -4.97 -6.84
CA THR A 39 -1.38 -5.52 -8.16
C THR A 39 -0.86 -4.56 -9.23
N ILE A 40 0.15 -5.00 -9.98
CA ILE A 40 0.84 -4.19 -10.99
C ILE A 40 0.52 -4.79 -12.38
N PRO A 41 0.00 -3.99 -13.33
CA PRO A 41 -0.18 -4.44 -14.71
C PRO A 41 1.16 -4.89 -15.32
N ASP A 42 1.22 -6.10 -15.87
CA ASP A 42 2.36 -6.63 -16.63
C ASP A 42 2.26 -6.12 -18.08
N ALA A 43 2.61 -4.83 -18.25
CA ALA A 43 2.61 -4.14 -19.53
C ALA A 43 3.94 -3.39 -19.74
N ASP A 44 4.34 -3.23 -21.00
CA ASP A 44 5.56 -2.49 -21.38
C ASP A 44 5.50 -1.01 -20.95
N VAL A 45 4.28 -0.46 -20.85
CA VAL A 45 3.98 0.87 -20.32
C VAL A 45 3.07 0.69 -19.10
N ILE A 46 3.56 1.08 -17.93
CA ILE A 46 2.81 0.99 -16.68
C ILE A 46 1.90 2.21 -16.56
N ASP A 47 0.59 1.97 -16.61
CA ASP A 47 -0.40 2.97 -16.24
C ASP A 47 -0.49 3.04 -14.71
N PHE A 48 0.12 4.07 -14.12
CA PHE A 48 0.12 4.29 -12.68
C PHE A 48 -1.28 4.45 -12.08
N GLY A 49 -2.27 4.87 -12.88
CA GLY A 49 -3.67 4.97 -12.43
C GLY A 49 -4.32 3.60 -12.20
N ARG A 50 -3.79 2.54 -12.81
CA ARG A 50 -4.27 1.16 -12.65
C ARG A 50 -3.56 0.40 -11.54
N LEU A 51 -2.62 1.03 -10.85
CA LEU A 51 -1.98 0.43 -9.68
C LEU A 51 -2.98 0.39 -8.54
N THR A 52 -3.26 -0.83 -8.08
CA THR A 52 -4.19 -1.08 -6.99
C THR A 52 -3.49 -1.92 -5.93
N CYS A 53 -3.95 -1.81 -4.70
CA CYS A 53 -3.58 -2.73 -3.65
C CYS A 53 -4.77 -3.12 -2.78
N ARG A 54 -4.63 -4.26 -2.12
CA ARG A 54 -5.57 -4.76 -1.12
C ARG A 54 -4.84 -4.87 0.19
N VAL A 55 -5.50 -4.46 1.28
CA VAL A 55 -4.94 -4.59 2.62
C VAL A 55 -5.80 -5.56 3.41
N SER A 56 -5.14 -6.46 4.11
CA SER A 56 -5.76 -7.36 5.08
C SER A 56 -5.07 -7.24 6.42
N ARG A 57 -5.84 -7.25 7.50
CA ARG A 57 -5.33 -7.36 8.87
C ARG A 57 -5.40 -8.82 9.31
N LEU A 58 -4.37 -9.29 10.00
CA LEU A 58 -4.38 -10.61 10.61
C LEU A 58 -5.34 -10.63 11.80
N ASP A 59 -6.33 -11.52 11.77
CA ASP A 59 -7.05 -11.96 12.96
C ASP A 59 -6.25 -13.10 13.59
N GLU A 60 -5.59 -12.83 14.72
CA GLU A 60 -4.75 -13.83 15.39
C GLU A 60 -5.56 -14.97 16.01
N GLU A 61 -6.79 -14.70 16.45
CA GLU A 61 -7.66 -15.68 17.09
C GLU A 61 -8.20 -16.67 16.07
N ALA A 62 -8.76 -16.15 14.97
CA ALA A 62 -9.27 -16.96 13.86
C ALA A 62 -8.16 -17.48 12.93
N ARG A 63 -6.94 -16.93 13.02
CA ARG A 63 -5.78 -17.22 12.16
C ARG A 63 -6.07 -17.01 10.68
N GLU A 64 -6.76 -15.92 10.37
CA GLU A 64 -7.16 -15.56 9.02
C GLU A 64 -6.85 -14.11 8.68
N TRP A 65 -6.77 -13.82 7.38
CA TRP A 65 -6.57 -12.47 6.88
C TRP A 65 -7.93 -11.84 6.58
N VAL A 66 -8.26 -10.77 7.31
CA VAL A 66 -9.51 -10.03 7.13
C VAL A 66 -9.22 -8.77 6.34
N VAL A 67 -9.90 -8.61 5.21
CA VAL A 67 -9.69 -7.47 4.31
C VAL A 67 -10.25 -6.20 4.94
N VAL A 68 -9.45 -5.14 4.94
CA VAL A 68 -9.80 -3.86 5.57
C VAL A 68 -9.70 -2.70 4.59
N SER A 69 -10.66 -1.79 4.70
CA SER A 69 -10.72 -0.50 4.02
C SER A 69 -10.27 0.66 4.91
N ASP A 70 -10.08 0.38 6.20
CA ASP A 70 -9.77 1.34 7.23
C ASP A 70 -8.63 0.82 8.11
N LEU A 71 -7.55 1.61 8.18
CA LEU A 71 -6.37 1.37 9.01
C LEU A 71 -6.42 2.21 10.29
N GLY A 72 -7.51 2.95 10.51
CA GLY A 72 -7.64 3.90 11.60
C GLY A 72 -6.62 5.01 11.48
N ASP A 73 -5.89 5.27 12.56
CA ASP A 73 -4.87 6.32 12.61
C ASP A 73 -3.50 5.86 12.06
N ARG A 74 -3.39 4.67 11.48
CA ARG A 74 -2.12 4.13 11.00
C ARG A 74 -1.73 4.71 9.64
N VAL A 75 -0.42 4.86 9.45
CA VAL A 75 0.23 5.06 8.15
C VAL A 75 1.17 3.89 7.92
N LEU A 76 1.09 3.25 6.75
CA LEU A 76 1.99 2.15 6.38
C LEU A 76 3.05 2.64 5.40
N PHE A 77 4.32 2.40 5.71
CA PHE A 77 5.45 2.66 4.82
C PHE A 77 5.97 1.32 4.31
N ILE A 78 6.01 1.17 3.00
CA ILE A 78 6.30 -0.10 2.31
C ILE A 78 7.42 0.12 1.32
N GLY A 79 8.39 -0.80 1.30
CA GLY A 79 9.33 -0.93 0.19
C GLY A 79 10.78 -1.17 0.58
N GLU A 80 11.71 -0.51 -0.12
CA GLU A 80 13.12 -0.91 -0.27
C GLU A 80 13.88 -1.08 1.05
N HIS A 81 13.51 -0.28 2.06
CA HIS A 81 14.19 -0.23 3.35
C HIS A 81 13.44 -1.02 4.45
N GLY A 82 12.46 -1.83 4.04
CA GLY A 82 11.59 -2.58 4.93
C GLY A 82 10.21 -1.94 5.07
N ASN A 83 9.35 -2.65 5.79
CA ASN A 83 7.96 -2.25 6.00
C ASN A 83 7.76 -1.85 7.46
N VAL A 84 7.22 -0.66 7.67
CA VAL A 84 6.95 -0.14 9.01
C VAL A 84 5.59 0.55 9.06
N SER A 85 5.04 0.68 10.25
CA SER A 85 3.82 1.44 10.49
C SER A 85 4.05 2.42 11.65
N CYS A 86 3.47 3.61 11.53
CA CYS A 86 3.39 4.57 12.62
C CYS A 86 1.97 5.14 12.73
N SER A 87 1.70 5.89 13.81
CA SER A 87 0.49 6.72 13.89
C SER A 87 0.65 7.97 13.03
N GLY A 88 -0.40 8.38 12.33
CA GLY A 88 -0.44 9.65 11.62
C GLY A 88 -0.22 10.86 12.54
N LYS A 89 -0.48 10.73 13.84
CA LYS A 89 -0.22 11.77 14.85
C LYS A 89 1.26 11.90 15.23
N GLU A 90 2.07 10.90 14.90
CA GLU A 90 3.53 10.98 15.05
C GLU A 90 4.17 11.78 13.91
N LEU A 91 3.41 12.05 12.85
CA LEU A 91 3.87 12.83 11.71
C LEU A 91 3.70 14.33 11.96
N PRO A 92 4.60 15.18 11.42
CA PRO A 92 4.47 16.62 11.55
C PRO A 92 3.16 17.13 10.95
N ASP A 93 2.52 18.08 11.64
CA ASP A 93 1.36 18.78 11.10
C ASP A 93 1.70 19.41 9.74
N GLY A 94 0.78 19.27 8.78
CA GLY A 94 0.96 19.82 7.43
C GLY A 94 1.93 19.03 6.55
N CYS A 95 2.37 17.83 6.94
CA CYS A 95 3.20 17.00 6.06
C CYS A 95 2.42 16.30 4.93
N GLY A 96 1.14 16.60 4.70
CA GLY A 96 0.33 15.97 3.65
C GLY A 96 -0.08 14.51 3.90
N VAL A 97 0.42 13.88 4.97
CA VAL A 97 0.13 12.48 5.32
C VAL A 97 -0.68 12.40 6.60
N SER A 98 -1.86 11.79 6.49
CA SER A 98 -2.75 11.51 7.60
C SER A 98 -2.89 10.01 7.83
N GLY A 99 -3.50 9.62 8.95
CA GLY A 99 -3.94 8.25 9.16
C GLY A 99 -4.83 7.71 8.03
N ASN A 100 -5.00 6.40 8.01
CA ASN A 100 -5.71 5.66 6.97
C ASN A 100 -5.06 5.79 5.59
N SER A 101 -3.73 5.75 5.53
CA SER A 101 -2.97 5.92 4.29
C SER A 101 -1.77 4.95 4.21
N MET A 102 -1.25 4.80 3.00
CA MET A 102 -0.05 4.00 2.74
C MET A 102 0.89 4.74 1.80
N LEU A 103 2.18 4.45 1.95
CA LEU A 103 3.26 5.00 1.14
C LEU A 103 4.13 3.86 0.60
N PHE A 104 4.27 3.77 -0.71
CA PHE A 104 5.20 2.85 -1.37
C PHE A 104 6.47 3.59 -1.82
N THR A 105 7.63 2.97 -1.56
CA THR A 105 8.95 3.48 -1.98
C THR A 105 9.64 2.61 -3.03
N ASP A 106 9.11 1.41 -3.29
CA ASP A 106 9.66 0.40 -4.21
C ASP A 106 8.72 0.06 -5.37
N TRP A 107 7.62 0.79 -5.50
CA TRP A 107 6.73 0.64 -6.66
C TRP A 107 7.40 1.17 -7.94
N PRO A 108 6.93 0.75 -9.14
CA PRO A 108 7.57 1.04 -10.41
C PRO A 108 7.84 2.54 -10.60
N GLY A 109 8.92 2.93 -11.27
CA GLY A 109 9.21 4.35 -11.55
C GLY A 109 10.10 5.06 -10.51
N HIS A 110 10.49 4.40 -9.42
CA HIS A 110 11.35 4.97 -8.36
C HIS A 110 10.78 6.22 -7.66
N GLU A 111 9.49 6.50 -7.84
CA GLU A 111 8.75 7.56 -7.17
C GLU A 111 8.08 7.05 -5.89
N ILE A 112 7.66 8.00 -5.06
CA ILE A 112 6.88 7.72 -3.86
C ILE A 112 5.41 7.76 -4.21
N TYR A 113 4.68 6.71 -3.81
CA TYR A 113 3.26 6.61 -4.12
C TYR A 113 2.42 6.59 -2.85
N PHE A 114 1.54 7.58 -2.73
CA PHE A 114 0.51 7.61 -1.70
C PHE A 114 -0.70 6.82 -2.16
N CYS A 115 -1.22 5.95 -1.29
CA CYS A 115 -2.43 5.19 -1.55
C CYS A 115 -3.52 5.54 -0.54
N LYS A 116 -4.75 5.72 -1.03
CA LYS A 116 -5.97 5.88 -0.24
C LYS A 116 -7.03 4.89 -0.69
N TYR A 117 -7.92 4.51 0.21
CA TYR A 117 -9.03 3.62 -0.09
C TYR A 117 -10.17 4.37 -0.78
N GLY A 118 -10.81 3.75 -1.78
CA GLY A 118 -12.02 4.30 -2.39
C GLY A 118 -11.83 5.56 -3.22
N VAL A 119 -10.61 5.82 -3.72
CA VAL A 119 -10.33 6.94 -4.63
C VAL A 119 -11.15 6.77 -5.91
N GLU A 120 -11.93 7.81 -6.26
CA GLU A 120 -12.68 7.85 -7.52
C GLU A 120 -11.70 7.82 -8.71
N THR A 121 -12.05 7.05 -9.74
CA THR A 121 -11.28 6.99 -10.98
C THR A 121 -12.10 7.55 -12.13
N GLU A 122 -11.42 7.91 -13.23
CA GLU A 122 -12.08 8.33 -14.47
C GLU A 122 -12.82 7.17 -15.18
N TYR A 123 -12.65 5.94 -14.70
CA TYR A 123 -13.24 4.74 -15.28
C TYR A 123 -14.42 4.27 -14.43
N ALA A 124 -15.65 4.46 -14.95
CA ALA A 124 -16.88 4.09 -14.25
C ALA A 124 -17.01 2.58 -13.94
N GLU A 125 -16.19 1.73 -14.55
CA GLU A 125 -16.18 0.27 -14.33
C GLU A 125 -15.21 -0.17 -13.23
N ASP A 126 -14.39 0.74 -12.70
CA ASP A 126 -13.40 0.39 -11.68
C ASP A 126 -14.05 0.06 -10.34
N ASP A 127 -13.62 -1.05 -9.74
CA ASP A 127 -14.07 -1.45 -8.41
C ASP A 127 -13.48 -0.52 -7.34
N LEU A 128 -14.29 0.31 -6.69
CA LEU A 128 -13.83 1.23 -5.65
C LEU A 128 -13.34 0.53 -4.36
N ASN A 129 -13.52 -0.79 -4.24
CA ASN A 129 -13.11 -1.56 -3.05
C ASN A 129 -11.59 -1.81 -2.94
N PHE A 130 -10.77 -1.02 -3.63
CA PHE A 130 -9.31 -1.11 -3.64
C PHE A 130 -8.65 0.17 -3.13
N TRP A 131 -7.44 -0.01 -2.62
CA TRP A 131 -6.52 1.08 -2.34
C TRP A 131 -5.84 1.49 -3.64
N ARG A 132 -5.84 2.78 -3.93
CA ARG A 132 -5.33 3.36 -5.18
C ARG A 132 -4.43 4.54 -4.93
N LEU A 133 -3.59 4.82 -5.91
CA LEU A 133 -2.75 5.99 -5.95
C LEU A 133 -3.59 7.27 -5.80
N SER A 134 -3.28 8.06 -4.78
CA SER A 134 -3.80 9.40 -4.58
C SER A 134 -2.78 10.39 -5.14
N ARG A 135 -3.21 11.26 -6.05
CA ARG A 135 -2.40 12.35 -6.60
C ARG A 135 -2.48 13.64 -5.78
N GLU A 136 -3.07 13.58 -4.59
CA GLU A 136 -3.27 14.77 -3.75
C GLU A 136 -1.96 15.37 -3.25
N TYR A 137 -0.91 14.56 -3.04
CA TYR A 137 0.37 15.01 -2.51
C TYR A 137 1.52 14.37 -3.29
N GLY A 138 2.48 15.18 -3.71
CA GLY A 138 3.75 14.69 -4.25
C GLY A 138 4.71 14.38 -3.11
N ALA A 139 5.62 13.41 -3.28
CA ALA A 139 6.74 13.28 -2.36
C ALA A 139 8.03 12.92 -3.09
N SER A 140 9.12 13.51 -2.61
CA SER A 140 10.47 13.30 -3.11
C SER A 140 11.34 12.68 -2.02
N VAL A 141 12.14 11.67 -2.39
CA VAL A 141 13.13 11.08 -1.48
C VAL A 141 14.33 12.01 -1.42
N LEU A 142 14.60 12.60 -0.26
CA LEU A 142 15.77 13.47 -0.04
C LEU A 142 17.03 12.66 0.28
N ASN A 143 16.88 11.53 0.96
CA ASN A 143 18.00 10.68 1.35
C ASN A 143 17.58 9.21 1.40
N LYS A 144 18.40 8.33 0.81
CA LYS A 144 18.26 6.87 0.82
C LYS A 144 19.35 6.17 1.65
N SER A 145 20.23 6.93 2.31
CA SER A 145 21.39 6.38 3.01
C SER A 145 20.96 5.70 4.31
N PRO A 146 21.14 4.37 4.45
CA PRO A 146 20.80 3.70 5.69
C PRO A 146 21.57 4.28 6.89
N PRO A 147 20.97 4.33 8.10
CA PRO A 147 19.66 3.77 8.46
C PRO A 147 18.49 4.75 8.27
N VAL A 148 18.69 5.91 7.64
CA VAL A 148 17.70 6.99 7.60
C VAL A 148 17.19 7.22 6.17
N VAL A 149 15.89 7.00 5.98
CA VAL A 149 15.19 7.47 4.78
C VAL A 149 14.57 8.82 5.12
N ALA A 150 14.90 9.85 4.34
CA ALA A 150 14.31 11.18 4.48
C ALA A 150 13.38 11.45 3.30
N LEU A 151 12.11 11.70 3.59
CA LEU A 151 11.09 12.02 2.59
C LEU A 151 10.70 13.49 2.75
N ARG A 152 10.59 14.19 1.63
CA ARG A 152 9.96 15.50 1.55
C ARG A 152 8.62 15.33 0.88
N ILE A 153 7.60 15.90 1.50
CA ILE A 153 6.25 15.90 0.96
C ILE A 153 6.00 17.31 0.42
N GLU A 154 5.46 17.38 -0.78
CA GLU A 154 5.24 18.61 -1.54
C GLU A 154 3.72 18.86 -1.59
N ASP A 155 3.34 20.08 -1.17
CA ASP A 155 1.97 20.62 -1.22
C ASP A 155 1.61 21.14 -2.62
#